data_AF-A0A671N1R8-F1
#
_entry.id   AF-A0A671N1R8-F1
#
_cell.length_a   1.000
_cell.length_b   1.000
_cell.length_c   1.000
_cell.angle_alpha   90.00
_cell.angle_beta   90.00
_cell.angle_gamma   90.00
#
_symmetry.space_group_name_H-M   'P 1'
#
loop_
_entity.id
_entity.type
_entity.pdbx_description
1 polymer ?
#
loop_
_entity_poly.entity_id
_entity_poly.type
_entity_poly.pdbx_seq_one_letter_code
_entity_poly.pdbx_strand_id
1 'polypeptide(L)'
;MAAKTERTFIAIKPDGVQRGLIGDIVKRFEQKGFRLVAMKFLQASEDLLKQHYIDLKDRPFYPGLVKYMSSGPVAAMEHHPWQ
;
A
#
# COMPACT_ATOMS: atom_id res chain seq x y z
N MET A 1 14.79 -23.56 -6.01
CA MET A 1 14.23 -22.28 -6.50
C MET A 1 14.57 -21.22 -5.46
N ALA A 2 15.42 -20.26 -5.79
CA ALA A 2 16.02 -19.36 -4.80
C ALA A 2 14.97 -18.42 -4.20
N ALA A 3 15.01 -18.23 -2.88
CA ALA A 3 14.27 -17.22 -2.10
C ALA A 3 14.67 -15.76 -2.44
N LYS A 4 15.08 -15.49 -3.69
CA LYS A 4 15.76 -14.27 -4.18
C LYS A 4 14.85 -13.30 -4.94
N THR A 5 13.59 -13.64 -5.16
CA THR A 5 12.64 -12.87 -6.01
C THR A 5 11.37 -12.43 -5.29
N GLU A 6 11.27 -12.62 -3.97
CA GLU A 6 10.09 -12.19 -3.23
C GLU A 6 9.95 -10.67 -3.28
N ARG A 7 8.74 -10.22 -3.62
CA ARG A 7 8.37 -8.81 -3.61
C ARG A 7 7.04 -8.67 -2.91
N THR A 8 6.90 -7.60 -2.14
CA THR A 8 5.67 -7.32 -1.40
C THR A 8 5.14 -5.94 -1.74
N PHE A 9 3.83 -5.84 -1.84
CA PHE A 9 3.11 -4.59 -2.04
C PHE A 9 2.81 -3.95 -0.69
N ILE A 10 3.11 -2.66 -0.57
CA ILE A 10 2.87 -1.87 0.63
C ILE A 10 2.16 -0.60 0.22
N ALA A 11 0.99 -0.33 0.80
CA ALA A 11 0.25 0.91 0.59
C ALA A 11 0.18 1.73 1.88
N ILE A 12 0.65 2.98 1.82
CA ILE A 12 0.38 3.96 2.85
C ILE A 12 -1.00 4.54 2.57
N LYS A 13 -1.93 4.26 3.50
CA LYS A 13 -3.34 4.65 3.44
C LYS A 13 -3.52 6.18 3.49
N PRO A 14 -4.72 6.70 3.14
CA PRO A 14 -4.96 8.14 3.08
C PRO A 14 -4.64 8.89 4.37
N ASP A 15 -4.91 8.30 5.54
CA ASP A 15 -4.59 8.88 6.85
C ASP A 15 -3.07 8.98 7.09
N GLY A 16 -2.30 7.96 6.67
CA GLY A 16 -0.84 7.98 6.77
C GLY A 16 -0.24 9.07 5.89
N VAL A 17 -0.79 9.28 4.71
CA VAL A 17 -0.42 10.37 3.81
C VAL A 17 -0.78 11.73 4.42
N GLN A 18 -2.02 11.91 4.87
CA GLN A 18 -2.50 13.16 5.48
C GLN A 18 -1.69 13.57 6.71
N ARG A 19 -1.20 12.60 7.48
CA ARG A 19 -0.36 12.82 8.66
C ARG A 19 1.12 13.03 8.34
N GLY A 20 1.52 13.04 7.07
CA GLY A 20 2.91 13.24 6.65
C GLY A 20 3.84 12.07 6.94
N LEU A 21 3.32 10.85 7.13
CA LEU A 21 4.09 9.68 7.60
C LEU A 21 4.81 8.91 6.49
N ILE A 22 4.76 9.38 5.24
CA ILE A 22 5.35 8.66 4.10
C ILE A 22 6.85 8.41 4.33
N GLY A 23 7.61 9.46 4.64
CA GLY A 23 9.05 9.38 4.85
C GLY A 23 9.42 8.46 6.01
N ASP A 24 8.71 8.57 7.14
CA ASP A 24 8.95 7.74 8.32
C ASP A 24 8.70 6.25 8.06
N ILE A 25 7.67 5.93 7.28
CA ILE A 25 7.34 4.55 6.92
C ILE A 25 8.39 4.00 5.94
N VAL A 26 8.72 4.73 4.87
CA VAL A 26 9.76 4.32 3.91
C VAL A 26 11.09 4.08 4.63
N LYS A 27 11.50 5.02 5.48
CA LYS A 27 12.74 4.93 6.26
C LYS A 27 12.81 3.66 7.10
N ARG A 28 11.70 3.23 7.71
CA ARG A 28 11.66 1.97 8.50
C ARG A 28 11.93 0.74 7.63
N PHE A 29 11.41 0.68 6.42
CA PHE A 29 11.66 -0.44 5.50
C PHE A 29 13.11 -0.45 5.01
N GLU A 30 13.63 0.70 4.62
CA GLU A 30 15.03 0.83 4.18
C GLU A 30 16.03 0.48 5.29
N GLN A 31 15.79 0.98 6.51
CA GLN A 31 16.64 0.66 7.68
C GLN A 31 16.61 -0.82 8.07
N LYS A 32 15.50 -1.51 7.80
CA LYS A 32 15.38 -2.96 8.03
C LYS A 32 16.06 -3.78 6.92
N GLY A 33 16.59 -3.13 5.89
CA GLY A 33 17.22 -3.79 4.77
C GLY A 33 16.23 -4.23 3.69
N PHE A 34 15.06 -3.60 3.57
CA PHE A 34 14.23 -3.79 2.37
C PHE A 34 14.57 -2.73 1.33
N ARG A 35 14.74 -3.16 0.08
CA ARG A 35 14.97 -2.27 -1.05
C ARG A 35 13.64 -1.86 -1.67
N LEU A 36 13.39 -0.56 -1.74
CA LEU A 36 12.31 0.02 -2.54
C LEU A 36 12.60 -0.18 -4.04
N VAL A 37 11.65 -0.79 -4.75
CA VAL A 37 11.75 -1.12 -6.19
C VAL A 37 10.92 -0.16 -7.03
N ALA A 38 9.72 0.14 -6.56
CA ALA A 38 8.78 1.01 -7.22
C ALA A 38 7.98 1.79 -6.17
N MET A 39 7.63 3.02 -6.52
CA MET A 39 6.75 3.86 -5.71
C MET A 39 5.87 4.70 -6.63
N LYS A 40 4.59 4.82 -6.29
CA LYS A 40 3.65 5.69 -6.98
C LYS A 40 2.74 6.38 -5.98
N PHE A 41 2.61 7.70 -6.11
CA PHE A 41 1.61 8.48 -5.42
C PHE A 41 0.39 8.64 -6.32
N LEU A 42 -0.78 8.23 -5.85
CA LEU A 42 -2.00 8.24 -6.66
C LEU A 42 -3.27 8.35 -5.83
N GLN A 43 -4.30 8.95 -6.41
CA GLN A 43 -5.68 8.76 -5.96
C GLN A 43 -6.22 7.50 -6.65
N ALA A 44 -6.47 6.43 -5.90
CA ALA A 44 -7.02 5.20 -6.47
C ALA A 44 -8.51 5.37 -6.78
N SER A 45 -8.96 4.87 -7.94
CA SER A 45 -10.39 4.84 -8.27
C SER A 45 -11.13 3.83 -7.39
N GLU A 46 -12.43 4.05 -7.18
CA GLU A 46 -13.24 3.09 -6.44
C GLU A 46 -13.26 1.71 -7.10
N ASP A 47 -13.26 1.63 -8.44
CA ASP A 47 -13.27 0.35 -9.15
C ASP A 47 -11.99 -0.44 -8.90
N LEU A 48 -10.83 0.24 -8.91
CA LEU A 48 -9.56 -0.40 -8.55
C LEU A 48 -9.56 -0.87 -7.10
N LEU A 49 -10.10 -0.08 -6.17
CA LEU A 49 -10.19 -0.44 -4.75
C LEU A 49 -11.17 -1.59 -4.48
N LYS A 50 -12.29 -1.64 -5.21
CA LYS A 50 -13.24 -2.75 -5.17
C LYS A 50 -12.59 -4.05 -5.64
N GLN A 51 -11.80 -3.98 -6.72
CA GLN A 51 -11.01 -5.12 -7.19
C GLN A 51 -9.93 -5.52 -6.18
N HIS A 52 -9.21 -4.55 -5.61
CA HIS A 52 -8.16 -4.81 -4.62
C HIS A 52 -8.69 -5.49 -3.34
N TYR A 53 -9.90 -5.15 -2.91
CA TYR A 53 -10.54 -5.70 -1.70
C TYR A 53 -11.65 -6.72 -2.01
N ILE A 54 -11.64 -7.37 -3.18
CA ILE A 54 -12.74 -8.23 -3.65
C ILE A 54 -13.09 -9.36 -2.67
N ASP A 55 -12.09 -9.90 -1.96
CA ASP A 55 -12.26 -10.97 -0.97
C ASP A 55 -13.09 -10.53 0.26
N LEU A 56 -13.27 -9.21 0.43
CA LEU A 56 -14.03 -8.61 1.52
C LEU A 56 -15.42 -8.15 1.08
N LYS A 57 -15.82 -8.34 -0.19
CA LYS A 57 -17.06 -7.77 -0.75
C LYS A 57 -18.33 -8.08 0.06
N ASP A 58 -18.39 -9.26 0.69
CA ASP A 58 -19.55 -9.73 1.45
C ASP A 58 -19.51 -9.28 2.92
N ARG A 59 -18.49 -8.52 3.33
CA ARG A 59 -18.37 -7.99 4.69
C ARG A 59 -19.18 -6.70 4.82
N PRO A 60 -19.88 -6.48 5.94
CA PRO A 60 -20.75 -5.31 6.13
C PRO A 60 -19.99 -3.97 6.08
N PHE A 61 -18.68 -3.98 6.38
CA PHE A 61 -17.82 -2.80 6.35
C PHE A 61 -17.22 -2.50 4.96
N TYR A 62 -17.42 -3.35 3.97
CA TYR A 62 -16.77 -3.21 2.65
C TYR A 62 -17.07 -1.89 1.93
N PRO A 63 -18.33 -1.40 1.87
CA PRO A 63 -18.61 -0.10 1.26
C PRO A 63 -17.87 1.04 1.98
N GLY A 64 -17.79 0.96 3.31
CA GLY A 64 -17.05 1.92 4.14
C GLY A 64 -15.54 1.86 3.89
N LEU A 65 -14.98 0.66 3.74
CA LEU A 65 -13.56 0.44 3.43
C LEU A 65 -13.18 1.06 2.08
N VAL A 66 -13.96 0.78 1.03
CA VAL A 66 -13.72 1.34 -0.31
C VAL A 66 -13.79 2.87 -0.25
N LYS A 67 -14.84 3.42 0.38
CA LYS A 67 -15.03 4.87 0.52
C LYS A 67 -13.89 5.55 1.30
N TYR A 68 -13.41 4.91 2.36
CA TYR A 68 -12.28 5.42 3.13
C TYR A 68 -10.98 5.38 2.32
N MET A 69 -10.72 4.28 1.61
CA MET A 69 -9.51 4.17 0.79
C MET A 69 -9.53 5.10 -0.44
N SER A 70 -10.71 5.46 -0.95
CA SER A 70 -10.88 6.43 -2.04
C SER A 70 -10.98 7.89 -1.56
N SER A 71 -10.92 8.16 -0.25
CA SER A 71 -11.12 9.51 0.29
C SER A 71 -9.91 10.43 0.15
N GLY A 72 -8.76 9.91 -0.28
CA GLY A 72 -7.53 10.66 -0.41
C GLY A 72 -6.42 9.85 -1.08
N PRO A 73 -5.27 10.48 -1.34
CA PRO A 73 -4.21 9.84 -2.07
C PRO A 73 -3.51 8.77 -1.21
N VAL A 74 -2.97 7.76 -1.89
CA VAL A 74 -2.17 6.69 -1.29
C VAL A 74 -0.76 6.70 -1.87
N ALA A 75 0.21 6.25 -1.07
CA ALA A 75 1.54 5.92 -1.59
C ALA A 75 1.63 4.40 -1.73
N ALA A 76 1.58 3.92 -2.97
CA ALA A 76 1.74 2.52 -3.33
C ALA A 76 3.23 2.22 -3.56
N MET A 77 3.75 1.17 -2.93
CA MET A 77 5.17 0.84 -2.93
C MET A 77 5.39 -0.65 -3.11
N GLU A 78 6.51 -1.01 -3.72
CA GLU A 78 6.97 -2.38 -3.90
C GLU A 78 8.35 -2.52 -3.27
N HIS A 79 8.52 -3.50 -2.38
CA HIS A 79 9.79 -3.74 -1.69
C HIS A 79 10.24 -5.19 -1.89
N HIS A 80 11.55 -5.41 -1.91
CA HIS A 80 12.16 -6.74 -1.79
C HIS A 80 13.23 -6.77 -0.69
N PRO A 81 13.50 -7.90 -0.04
CA PRO A 81 14.56 -8.02 0.95
C PRO A 81 15.95 -7.80 0.32
N TRP A 82 16.82 -7.00 0.94
CA TRP A 82 18.26 -7.04 0.67
C TRP A 82 18.82 -8.37 1.19
N GLN A 83 19.70 -8.97 0.39
CA GLN A 83 20.67 -9.96 0.87
C GLN A 83 21.93 -9.24 1.35
#